data_AF-A0A0V0H274-F1
#
_entry.id   AF-A0A0V0H274-F1
#
_cell.length_a   1.000
_cell.length_b   1.000
_cell.length_c   1.000
_cell.angle_alpha   90.00
_cell.angle_beta   90.00
_cell.angle_gamma   90.00
#
_symmetry.space_group_name_H-M   'P 1'
#
loop_
_entity.id
_entity.type
_entity.pdbx_description
1 polymer ?
#
loop_
_entity_poly.entity_id
_entity_poly.type
_entity_poly.pdbx_seq_one_letter_code
_entity_poly.pdbx_strand_id
1 'polypeptide(L)'
;MEGVDKEKVQRIVYEMTKGSKYFENEEKKEAYTKQKIENMRIQYSKLTAQDISHHQKIADKRILELEATRDLSRIWLHVDMDAFYAAVETLCNPSLKGRPMAVGSMSMLSTANYEARKFGVRAAMPGFIARKLCPELLFVPVDFQKYNHYSNLTRKVFQKYDPNFLAASLDEAYLDITSVCKERGITSGEV
;
A
#
# COMPACT_ATOMS: atom_id res chain seq x y z
N MET A 1 2.11 -0.33 -10.84
CA MET A 1 1.72 -1.15 -12.01
C MET A 1 2.45 -0.63 -13.20
N GLU A 2 3.58 -1.26 -13.51
CA GLU A 2 4.39 -0.91 -14.66
C GLU A 2 3.72 -1.40 -15.96
N GLY A 3 3.90 -0.70 -17.08
CA GLY A 3 3.35 -1.09 -18.38
C GLY A 3 1.84 -0.85 -18.60
N VAL A 4 1.12 -0.26 -17.63
CA VAL A 4 -0.30 0.09 -17.79
C VAL A 4 -0.45 1.40 -18.57
N ASP A 5 -1.37 1.44 -19.53
CA ASP A 5 -1.81 2.67 -20.20
C ASP A 5 -2.57 3.58 -19.22
N LYS A 6 -1.82 4.45 -18.55
CA LYS A 6 -2.34 5.35 -17.51
C LYS A 6 -3.33 6.36 -18.07
N GLU A 7 -3.14 6.83 -19.31
CA GLU A 7 -4.02 7.82 -19.94
C GLU A 7 -5.39 7.22 -20.23
N LYS A 8 -5.45 6.00 -20.77
CA LYS A 8 -6.70 5.27 -20.96
C LYS A 8 -7.43 5.06 -19.63
N VAL A 9 -6.71 4.63 -18.59
CA VAL A 9 -7.31 4.42 -17.26
C VAL A 9 -7.89 5.71 -16.70
N GLN A 10 -7.12 6.81 -16.74
CA GLN A 10 -7.56 8.11 -16.26
C GLN A 10 -8.77 8.63 -17.03
N ARG A 11 -8.75 8.52 -18.36
CA ARG A 11 -9.89 8.91 -19.21
C ARG A 11 -11.16 8.16 -18.84
N ILE A 12 -11.09 6.83 -18.72
CA ILE A 12 -12.26 6.01 -18.34
C ILE A 12 -12.75 6.38 -16.93
N VAL A 13 -11.85 6.53 -15.97
CA VAL A 13 -12.22 6.93 -14.60
C VAL A 13 -12.92 8.29 -14.61
N TYR A 14 -12.37 9.28 -15.33
CA TYR A 14 -12.94 10.61 -15.43
C TYR A 14 -14.33 10.59 -16.08
N GLU A 15 -14.47 9.95 -17.24
CA GLU A 15 -15.74 9.83 -17.96
C GLU A 15 -16.82 9.16 -17.10
N MET A 16 -16.45 8.15 -16.31
CA MET A 16 -17.38 7.40 -15.46
C MET A 16 -17.75 8.13 -14.15
N THR A 17 -16.99 9.13 -13.74
CA THR A 17 -17.17 9.80 -12.44
C THR A 17 -17.64 11.25 -12.57
N LYS A 18 -17.35 11.92 -13.68
CA LYS A 18 -17.70 13.33 -13.92
C LYS A 18 -19.19 13.57 -13.70
N GLY A 19 -19.51 14.61 -12.92
CA GLY A 19 -20.89 14.99 -12.59
C GLY A 19 -21.55 14.16 -11.50
N SER A 20 -20.83 13.20 -10.88
CA SER A 20 -21.31 12.53 -9.68
C SER A 20 -21.10 13.38 -8.42
N LYS A 21 -21.93 13.18 -7.39
CA LYS A 21 -21.73 13.82 -6.07
C LYS A 21 -20.35 13.49 -5.46
N TYR A 22 -19.82 12.29 -5.74
CA TYR A 22 -18.48 11.91 -5.31
C TYR A 22 -17.42 12.78 -6.00
N PHE A 23 -17.53 12.95 -7.32
CA PHE A 23 -16.61 13.79 -8.09
C PHE A 23 -16.64 15.26 -7.62
N GLU A 24 -17.81 15.85 -7.43
CA GLU A 24 -17.95 17.21 -6.88
C GLU A 24 -17.30 17.36 -5.49
N ASN A 25 -17.40 16.32 -4.66
CA ASN A 25 -16.76 16.31 -3.35
C ASN A 25 -15.23 16.20 -3.45
N GLU A 26 -14.71 15.41 -4.38
CA GLU A 26 -13.28 15.34 -4.65
C GLU A 26 -12.74 16.67 -5.22
N GLU A 27 -13.49 17.36 -6.08
CA GLU A 27 -13.13 18.71 -6.56
C GLU A 27 -13.05 19.72 -5.40
N LYS A 28 -13.99 19.67 -4.44
CA LYS A 28 -13.95 20.51 -3.23
C LYS A 28 -12.71 20.21 -2.37
N LYS A 29 -12.38 18.93 -2.17
CA LYS A 29 -11.16 18.53 -1.43
C LYS A 29 -9.90 18.98 -2.15
N GLU A 30 -9.86 18.88 -3.48
CA GLU A 30 -8.75 19.34 -4.29
C GLU A 30 -8.58 20.85 -4.16
N ALA A 31 -9.67 21.62 -4.27
CA ALA A 31 -9.65 23.07 -4.10
C ALA A 31 -9.14 23.47 -2.69
N TYR A 32 -9.61 22.79 -1.64
CA TYR A 32 -9.12 23.00 -0.28
C TYR A 32 -7.63 22.70 -0.15
N THR A 33 -7.16 21.61 -0.75
CA THR A 33 -5.74 21.24 -0.74
C THR A 33 -4.90 22.28 -1.48
N LYS A 34 -5.36 22.76 -2.63
CA LYS A 34 -4.71 23.85 -3.39
C LYS A 34 -4.62 25.14 -2.57
N GLN A 35 -5.69 25.51 -1.87
CA GLN A 35 -5.67 26.67 -0.98
C GLN A 35 -4.65 26.51 0.15
N LYS A 36 -4.57 25.32 0.76
CA LYS A 36 -3.55 25.03 1.79
C LYS A 36 -2.13 25.15 1.24
N ILE A 37 -1.88 24.66 0.02
CA ILE A 37 -0.58 24.81 -0.66
C ILE A 37 -0.25 26.28 -0.86
N GLU A 38 -1.20 27.08 -1.34
CA GLU A 38 -0.97 28.51 -1.56
C GLU A 38 -0.69 29.25 -0.25
N ASN A 39 -1.43 28.94 0.81
CA ASN A 39 -1.16 29.48 2.14
C ASN A 39 0.26 29.14 2.63
N MET A 40 0.71 27.89 2.40
CA MET A 40 2.08 27.49 2.74
C MET A 40 3.13 28.24 1.90
N ARG A 41 2.85 28.49 0.61
CA ARG A 41 3.74 29.28 -0.26
C ARG A 41 3.85 30.73 0.20
N ILE A 42 2.74 31.33 0.63
CA ILE A 42 2.72 32.69 1.20
C ILE A 42 3.47 32.74 2.53
N GLN A 43 3.37 31.70 3.37
CA GLN A 43 4.17 31.61 4.59
C GLN A 43 5.66 31.48 4.27
N TYR A 44 6.00 30.63 3.31
CA TYR A 44 7.37 30.45 2.85
C TYR A 44 7.99 31.72 2.28
N SER A 45 7.25 32.49 1.48
CA SER A 45 7.76 33.74 0.87
C SER A 45 8.05 34.84 1.89
N LYS A 46 7.52 34.72 3.12
CA LYS A 46 7.79 35.65 4.23
C LYS A 46 9.05 35.28 5.01
N LEU A 47 9.61 34.09 4.82
CA LEU A 47 10.82 33.66 5.53
C LEU A 47 12.04 34.40 5.00
N THR A 48 12.83 34.94 5.92
CA THR A 48 14.10 35.58 5.60
C THR A 48 15.24 34.55 5.57
N ALA A 49 16.38 34.93 4.99
CA ALA A 49 17.59 34.09 5.06
C ALA A 49 18.02 33.81 6.52
N GLN A 50 17.75 34.74 7.44
CA GLN A 50 18.03 34.56 8.86
C GLN A 50 17.11 33.52 9.51
N ASP A 51 15.81 33.55 9.20
CA ASP A 51 14.84 32.54 9.67
C ASP A 51 15.23 31.14 9.18
N ILE A 52 15.55 31.03 7.88
CA ILE A 52 16.00 29.78 7.27
C ILE A 52 17.28 29.28 7.95
N SER A 53 18.28 30.15 8.13
CA SER A 53 19.52 29.77 8.81
C SER A 53 19.29 29.33 10.26
N HIS A 54 18.38 29.98 10.98
CA HIS A 54 18.02 29.59 12.34
C HIS A 54 17.39 28.19 12.38
N HIS A 55 16.39 27.93 11.53
CA HIS A 55 15.74 26.61 11.47
C HIS A 55 16.66 25.51 10.95
N GLN A 56 17.56 25.84 10.01
CA GLN A 56 18.59 24.90 9.55
C GLN A 56 19.47 24.44 10.71
N LYS A 57 19.96 25.37 11.55
CA LYS A 57 20.77 25.02 12.73
C LYS A 57 20.03 24.10 13.70
N ILE A 58 18.72 24.31 13.91
CA ILE A 58 17.88 23.45 14.75
C ILE A 58 17.77 22.05 14.12
N ALA A 59 17.49 21.98 12.82
CA ALA A 59 17.38 20.72 12.09
C ALA A 59 18.70 19.95 12.10
N ASP A 60 19.83 20.62 11.83
CA ASP A 60 21.17 20.02 11.82
C ASP A 60 21.52 19.45 13.20
N LYS A 61 21.24 20.20 14.28
CA LYS A 61 21.42 19.70 15.64
C LYS A 61 20.60 18.43 15.86
N ARG A 62 19.33 18.41 15.44
CA ARG A 62 18.46 17.24 15.59
C ARG A 62 18.93 16.05 14.78
N ILE A 63 19.45 16.29 13.57
CA ILE A 63 20.05 15.25 12.73
C ILE A 63 21.25 14.64 13.45
N LEU A 64 22.16 15.45 13.99
CA LEU A 64 23.32 14.96 14.75
C LEU A 64 22.90 14.10 15.96
N GLU A 65 21.86 14.49 16.68
CA GLU A 65 21.31 13.70 17.80
C GLU A 65 20.75 12.35 17.34
N LEU A 66 20.04 12.32 16.21
CA LEU A 66 19.49 11.09 15.63
C LEU A 66 20.58 10.17 15.08
N GLU A 67 21.58 10.73 14.40
CA GLU A 67 22.73 9.98 13.89
C GLU A 67 23.57 9.37 15.01
N ALA A 68 23.80 10.11 16.09
CA ALA A 68 24.52 9.62 17.27
C ALA A 68 23.82 8.44 17.96
N THR A 69 22.51 8.27 17.75
CA THR A 69 21.69 7.20 18.36
C THR A 69 21.23 6.15 17.34
N ARG A 70 21.74 6.20 16.11
CA ARG A 70 21.40 5.24 15.04
C ARG A 70 21.85 3.84 15.43
N ASP A 71 20.90 2.92 15.54
CA ASP A 71 21.16 1.49 15.80
C ASP A 71 21.07 0.68 14.50
N LEU A 72 22.18 0.04 14.13
CA LEU A 72 22.28 -0.87 12.98
C LEU A 72 22.48 -2.33 13.39
N SER A 73 22.33 -2.64 14.68
CA SER A 73 22.52 -3.98 15.24
C SER A 73 21.32 -4.92 15.04
N ARG A 74 20.18 -4.38 14.60
CA ARG A 74 18.93 -5.12 14.40
C ARG A 74 18.70 -5.43 12.93
N ILE A 75 18.20 -6.64 12.67
CA ILE A 75 17.77 -7.09 11.35
C ILE A 75 16.26 -7.24 11.39
N TRP A 76 15.58 -6.28 10.77
CA TRP A 76 14.12 -6.25 10.66
C TRP A 76 13.68 -6.82 9.32
N LEU A 77 12.75 -7.77 9.36
CA LEU A 77 12.10 -8.32 8.18
C LEU A 77 10.67 -7.77 8.10
N HIS A 78 10.34 -7.15 6.97
CA HIS A 78 8.97 -6.82 6.63
C HIS A 78 8.43 -7.86 5.63
N VAL A 79 7.32 -8.49 5.97
CA VAL A 79 6.64 -9.47 5.13
C VAL A 79 5.31 -8.87 4.69
N ASP A 80 5.02 -8.94 3.39
CA ASP A 80 3.77 -8.49 2.77
C ASP A 80 3.33 -9.59 1.78
N MET A 81 2.11 -10.12 1.94
CA MET A 81 1.62 -11.20 1.09
C MET A 81 1.09 -10.69 -0.26
N ASP A 82 1.68 -11.20 -1.34
CA ASP A 82 1.33 -10.90 -2.72
C ASP A 82 -0.16 -11.03 -3.05
N ALA A 83 -0.82 -9.89 -3.27
CA ALA A 83 -2.24 -9.82 -3.64
C ALA A 83 -3.14 -10.71 -2.75
N PHE A 84 -2.89 -10.67 -1.43
CA PHE A 84 -3.32 -11.68 -0.47
C PHE A 84 -4.72 -12.27 -0.68
N TYR A 85 -5.78 -11.46 -0.65
CA TYR A 85 -7.14 -12.01 -0.80
C TYR A 85 -7.34 -12.70 -2.15
N ALA A 86 -6.85 -12.12 -3.25
CA ALA A 86 -6.96 -12.73 -4.58
C ALA A 86 -6.12 -14.01 -4.72
N ALA A 87 -4.96 -14.06 -4.06
CA ALA A 87 -4.12 -15.25 -3.99
C ALA A 87 -4.80 -16.38 -3.21
N VAL A 88 -5.42 -16.07 -2.07
CA VAL A 88 -6.22 -17.03 -1.28
C VAL A 88 -7.40 -17.57 -2.10
N GLU A 89 -8.13 -16.72 -2.80
CA GLU A 89 -9.24 -17.17 -3.65
C GLU A 89 -8.76 -18.05 -4.81
N THR A 90 -7.60 -17.73 -5.40
CA THR A 90 -6.98 -18.54 -6.45
C THR A 90 -6.50 -19.90 -5.92
N LEU A 91 -6.00 -19.95 -4.68
CA LEU A 91 -5.62 -21.19 -4.01
C LEU A 91 -6.82 -22.10 -3.77
N CYS A 92 -7.94 -21.52 -3.30
CA CYS A 92 -9.17 -22.27 -3.04
C CYS A 92 -9.95 -22.64 -4.32
N ASN A 93 -9.79 -21.89 -5.40
CA ASN A 93 -10.42 -22.18 -6.68
C ASN A 93 -9.40 -22.02 -7.83
N PRO A 94 -8.73 -23.11 -8.24
CA PRO A 94 -7.71 -23.09 -9.29
C PRO A 94 -8.21 -22.60 -10.66
N SER A 95 -9.52 -22.60 -10.93
CA SER A 95 -10.08 -22.08 -12.19
C SER A 95 -9.91 -20.56 -12.37
N LEU A 96 -9.53 -19.85 -11.30
CA LEU A 96 -9.25 -18.41 -11.31
C LEU A 96 -7.82 -18.09 -11.72
N LYS A 97 -6.92 -19.09 -11.72
CA LYS A 97 -5.50 -18.90 -12.06
C LYS A 97 -5.33 -18.40 -13.49
N GLY A 98 -4.51 -17.36 -13.67
CA GLY A 98 -4.22 -16.76 -14.97
C GLY A 98 -5.37 -15.94 -15.57
N ARG A 99 -6.48 -15.74 -14.85
CA ARG A 99 -7.62 -14.94 -15.29
C ARG A 99 -7.67 -13.63 -14.50
N PRO A 100 -8.02 -12.49 -15.12
CA PRO A 100 -8.15 -11.24 -14.38
C PRO A 100 -9.31 -11.33 -13.38
N MET A 101 -9.01 -11.11 -12.09
CA MET A 101 -10.00 -11.17 -11.02
C MET A 101 -9.75 -10.10 -9.95
N ALA A 102 -10.82 -9.73 -9.26
CA ALA A 102 -10.77 -8.82 -8.13
C ALA A 102 -11.69 -9.30 -7.01
N VAL A 103 -11.22 -9.11 -5.78
CA VAL A 103 -11.99 -9.40 -4.56
C VAL A 103 -12.73 -8.13 -4.16
N GLY A 104 -14.04 -8.23 -3.97
CA GLY A 104 -14.90 -7.10 -3.60
C GLY A 104 -16.27 -7.19 -4.25
N SER A 105 -16.84 -6.03 -4.54
CA SER A 105 -18.15 -5.90 -5.18
C SER A 105 -18.13 -4.86 -6.30
N MET A 106 -19.27 -4.69 -6.98
CA MET A 106 -19.46 -3.59 -7.92
C MET A 106 -19.25 -2.21 -7.29
N SER A 107 -19.48 -2.10 -5.97
CA SER A 107 -19.32 -0.83 -5.25
C SER A 107 -17.86 -0.52 -4.94
N MET A 108 -17.08 -1.51 -4.50
CA MET A 108 -15.69 -1.31 -4.11
C MET A 108 -14.87 -2.59 -4.18
N LEU A 109 -13.64 -2.47 -4.65
CA LEU A 109 -12.66 -3.55 -4.68
C LEU A 109 -11.70 -3.46 -3.49
N SER A 110 -11.54 -4.58 -2.78
CA SER A 110 -10.55 -4.74 -1.73
C SER A 110 -9.16 -4.95 -2.33
N THR A 111 -9.03 -5.81 -3.34
CA THR A 111 -7.78 -6.03 -4.07
C THR A 111 -8.05 -6.63 -5.45
N ALA A 112 -7.01 -6.69 -6.28
CA ALA A 112 -7.04 -7.30 -7.61
C ALA A 112 -5.77 -8.13 -7.83
N ASN A 113 -5.87 -9.26 -8.53
CA ASN A 113 -4.71 -10.07 -8.89
C ASN A 113 -3.85 -9.38 -9.96
N TYR A 114 -2.63 -9.87 -10.13
CA TYR A 114 -1.66 -9.28 -11.06
C TYR A 114 -2.14 -9.26 -12.51
N GLU A 115 -2.96 -10.22 -12.92
CA GLU A 115 -3.60 -10.27 -14.23
C GLU A 115 -4.56 -9.10 -14.45
N ALA A 116 -5.42 -8.79 -13.47
CA ALA A 116 -6.31 -7.64 -13.53
C ALA A 116 -5.55 -6.30 -13.42
N ARG A 117 -4.45 -6.27 -12.65
CA ARG A 117 -3.61 -5.06 -12.50
C ARG A 117 -3.00 -4.59 -13.83
N LYS A 118 -2.80 -5.48 -14.80
CA LYS A 118 -2.34 -5.13 -16.16
C LYS A 118 -3.32 -4.21 -16.91
N PHE A 119 -4.60 -4.24 -16.53
CA PHE A 119 -5.65 -3.38 -17.09
C PHE A 119 -5.84 -2.08 -16.28
N GLY A 120 -5.03 -1.87 -15.23
CA GLY A 120 -5.17 -0.73 -14.31
C GLY A 120 -6.21 -0.94 -13.19
N VAL A 121 -6.80 -2.14 -13.08
CA VAL A 121 -7.70 -2.49 -11.98
C VAL A 121 -6.89 -2.59 -10.68
N ARG A 122 -7.34 -1.91 -9.61
CA ARG A 122 -6.62 -1.82 -8.33
C ARG A 122 -7.55 -1.79 -7.12
N ALA A 123 -6.97 -1.99 -5.94
CA ALA A 123 -7.67 -1.79 -4.66
C ALA A 123 -8.22 -0.36 -4.56
N ALA A 124 -9.31 -0.20 -3.79
CA ALA A 124 -10.03 1.07 -3.61
C ALA A 124 -10.64 1.67 -4.89
N MET A 125 -10.70 0.90 -5.98
CA MET A 125 -11.44 1.25 -7.18
C MET A 125 -12.87 0.72 -7.09
N PRO A 126 -13.90 1.48 -7.48
CA PRO A 126 -15.24 0.94 -7.65
C PRO A 126 -15.29 -0.17 -8.69
N GLY A 127 -15.96 -1.28 -8.38
CA GLY A 127 -16.03 -2.44 -9.27
C GLY A 127 -16.67 -2.13 -10.63
N PHE A 128 -17.66 -1.22 -10.70
CA PHE A 128 -18.25 -0.82 -11.97
C PHE A 128 -17.25 -0.10 -12.91
N ILE A 129 -16.29 0.65 -12.35
CA ILE A 129 -15.19 1.26 -13.12
C ILE A 129 -14.21 0.17 -13.56
N ALA A 130 -13.87 -0.75 -12.66
CA ALA A 130 -12.97 -1.85 -12.97
C ALA A 130 -13.51 -2.76 -14.10
N ARG A 131 -14.83 -3.02 -14.12
CA ARG A 131 -15.51 -3.73 -15.23
C ARG A 131 -15.32 -2.99 -16.56
N LYS A 132 -15.34 -1.67 -16.57
CA LYS A 132 -15.14 -0.87 -17.79
C LYS A 132 -13.69 -0.97 -18.29
N LEU A 133 -12.72 -1.08 -17.38
CA LEU A 133 -11.30 -1.28 -17.71
C LEU A 133 -11.01 -2.70 -18.23
N CYS A 134 -11.66 -3.70 -17.64
CA CYS A 134 -11.50 -5.12 -17.97
C CYS A 134 -12.90 -5.79 -17.98
N PRO A 135 -13.54 -5.89 -19.16
CA PRO A 135 -14.88 -6.49 -19.30
C PRO A 135 -14.95 -7.95 -18.84
N GLU A 136 -13.88 -8.70 -19.05
CA GLU A 136 -13.71 -10.11 -18.68
C GLU A 136 -13.31 -10.34 -17.21
N LEU A 137 -13.20 -9.27 -16.42
CA LEU A 137 -12.84 -9.34 -15.01
C LEU A 137 -13.79 -10.32 -14.27
N LEU A 138 -13.26 -11.05 -13.29
CA LEU A 138 -14.06 -11.85 -12.38
C LEU A 138 -14.19 -11.13 -11.05
N PHE A 139 -15.40 -11.05 -10.51
CA PHE A 139 -15.60 -10.54 -9.14
C PHE A 139 -15.76 -11.72 -8.20
N VAL A 140 -14.95 -11.73 -7.15
CA VAL A 140 -15.04 -12.71 -6.07
C VAL A 140 -15.48 -11.98 -4.80
N PRO A 141 -16.55 -12.42 -4.12
CA PRO A 141 -16.96 -11.85 -2.85
C PRO A 141 -15.86 -11.96 -1.78
N VAL A 142 -15.88 -11.03 -0.82
CA VAL A 142 -14.97 -11.05 0.32
C VAL A 142 -15.32 -12.18 1.27
N ASP A 143 -14.33 -12.99 1.67
CA ASP A 143 -14.47 -14.03 2.70
C ASP A 143 -13.43 -13.83 3.82
N PHE A 144 -13.80 -13.03 4.82
CA PHE A 144 -12.91 -12.74 5.94
C PHE A 144 -12.59 -13.96 6.80
N GLN A 145 -13.46 -14.96 6.88
CA GLN A 145 -13.16 -16.17 7.67
C GLN A 145 -11.99 -16.91 7.02
N LYS A 146 -12.02 -17.06 5.70
CA LYS A 146 -10.93 -17.64 4.90
C LYS A 146 -9.65 -16.82 5.02
N TYR A 147 -9.71 -15.50 4.91
CA TYR A 147 -8.51 -14.66 5.00
C TYR A 147 -7.86 -14.69 6.39
N ASN A 148 -8.67 -14.68 7.46
CA ASN A 148 -8.16 -14.85 8.82
C ASN A 148 -7.53 -16.23 9.02
N HIS A 149 -8.12 -17.29 8.44
CA HIS A 149 -7.56 -18.63 8.52
C HIS A 149 -6.13 -18.68 7.93
N TYR A 150 -5.95 -18.21 6.70
CA TYR A 150 -4.63 -18.21 6.06
C TYR A 150 -3.63 -17.25 6.72
N SER A 151 -4.09 -16.08 7.19
CA SER A 151 -3.27 -15.17 8.00
C SER A 151 -2.76 -15.85 9.28
N ASN A 152 -3.61 -16.61 9.97
CA ASN A 152 -3.19 -17.35 11.15
C ASN A 152 -2.17 -18.46 10.84
N LEU A 153 -2.25 -19.07 9.65
CA LEU A 153 -1.24 -20.05 9.21
C LEU A 153 0.12 -19.40 8.98
N THR A 154 0.17 -18.24 8.32
CA THR A 154 1.44 -17.51 8.09
C THR A 154 2.01 -16.97 9.39
N ARG A 155 1.16 -16.42 10.28
CA ARG A 155 1.57 -15.97 11.61
C ARG A 155 2.20 -17.07 12.47
N LYS A 156 1.71 -18.33 12.38
CA LYS A 156 2.36 -19.47 13.04
C LYS A 156 3.78 -19.74 12.52
N VAL A 157 4.07 -19.39 11.27
CA VAL A 157 5.43 -19.44 10.73
C VAL A 157 6.25 -18.27 11.29
N PHE A 158 5.69 -17.06 11.28
CA PHE A 158 6.37 -15.85 11.81
C PHE A 158 6.79 -16.02 13.27
N GLN A 159 5.94 -16.61 14.11
CA GLN A 159 6.22 -16.90 15.52
C GLN A 159 7.46 -17.78 15.76
N LYS A 160 7.89 -18.57 14.75
CA LYS A 160 9.11 -19.38 14.85
C LYS A 160 10.39 -18.56 14.68
N TYR A 161 10.29 -17.39 14.05
CA TYR A 161 11.40 -16.48 13.79
C TYR A 161 11.43 -15.32 14.78
N ASP A 162 10.24 -14.82 15.13
CA ASP A 162 10.06 -13.80 16.16
C ASP A 162 8.74 -14.05 16.90
N PRO A 163 8.78 -14.47 18.18
CA PRO A 163 7.56 -14.69 18.97
C PRO A 163 6.80 -13.39 19.28
N ASN A 164 7.46 -12.23 19.16
CA ASN A 164 6.90 -10.90 19.45
C ASN A 164 6.68 -10.06 18.19
N PHE A 165 6.60 -10.70 17.02
CA PHE A 165 6.39 -10.00 15.75
C PHE A 165 5.16 -9.08 15.80
N LEU A 166 5.21 -7.99 15.06
CA LEU A 166 4.12 -7.04 14.95
C LEU A 166 3.32 -7.30 13.67
N ALA A 167 2.07 -7.76 13.80
CA ALA A 167 1.14 -7.84 12.68
C ALA A 167 0.55 -6.45 12.39
N ALA A 168 0.80 -5.90 11.19
CA ALA A 168 0.23 -4.62 10.76
C ALA A 168 -1.17 -4.80 10.15
N SER A 169 -1.39 -5.90 9.45
CA SER A 169 -2.68 -6.27 8.84
C SER A 169 -2.86 -7.80 8.85
N LEU A 170 -3.77 -8.34 8.02
CA LEU A 170 -3.86 -9.79 7.79
C LEU A 170 -2.69 -10.32 6.97
N ASP A 171 -2.11 -9.49 6.10
CA ASP A 171 -1.04 -9.82 5.16
C ASP A 171 0.32 -9.23 5.45
N GLU A 172 0.41 -8.26 6.35
CA GLU A 172 1.65 -7.56 6.66
C GLU A 172 2.13 -7.85 8.10
N ALA A 173 3.44 -8.06 8.25
CA ALA A 173 4.09 -8.25 9.53
C ALA A 173 5.53 -7.73 9.56
N TYR A 174 5.95 -7.25 10.73
CA TYR A 174 7.33 -6.89 11.03
C TYR A 174 7.91 -7.88 12.03
N LEU A 175 9.05 -8.46 11.71
CA LEU A 175 9.73 -9.45 12.54
C LEU A 175 11.14 -8.96 12.86
N ASP A 176 11.56 -9.12 14.10
CA ASP A 176 12.95 -8.96 14.49
C ASP A 176 13.69 -10.29 14.41
N ILE A 177 14.40 -10.51 13.30
CA ILE A 177 15.10 -11.77 13.03
C ILE A 177 16.58 -11.73 13.46
N THR A 178 16.98 -10.73 14.25
CA THR A 178 18.36 -10.52 14.68
C THR A 178 18.95 -11.76 15.35
N SER A 179 18.21 -12.36 16.28
CA SER A 179 18.66 -13.57 17.01
C SER A 179 18.80 -14.76 16.08
N VAL A 180 17.84 -14.97 15.18
CA VAL A 180 17.87 -16.07 14.19
C VAL A 180 19.08 -15.94 13.27
N CYS A 181 19.37 -14.73 12.79
CA CYS A 181 20.53 -14.49 11.93
C CYS A 181 21.84 -14.79 12.66
N LYS A 182 21.97 -14.37 13.93
CA LYS A 182 23.15 -14.67 14.77
C LYS A 182 23.33 -16.17 14.98
N GLU A 183 22.27 -16.90 15.30
CA GLU A 183 22.31 -18.36 15.52
C GLU A 183 22.71 -19.13 14.25
N ARG A 184 22.28 -18.64 13.09
CA ARG A 184 22.55 -19.27 11.79
C ARG A 184 23.82 -18.78 11.09
N GLY A 185 24.48 -17.77 11.64
CA GLY A 185 25.65 -17.13 11.01
C GLY A 185 25.32 -16.42 9.70
N ILE A 186 24.10 -15.90 9.56
CA ILE A 186 23.61 -15.20 8.35
C ILE A 186 23.73 -13.69 8.58
N THR A 187 24.19 -12.97 7.56
CA THR A 187 24.26 -11.51 7.57
C THR A 187 23.01 -10.88 6.95
N SER A 188 22.76 -9.60 7.22
CA SER A 188 21.60 -8.90 6.67
C SER A 188 21.58 -8.82 5.13
N GLY A 189 22.73 -8.99 4.46
CA GLY A 189 22.80 -9.01 2.99
C GLY A 189 22.47 -10.36 2.37
N GLU A 190 22.35 -11.41 3.19
CA GLU A 190 22.03 -12.78 2.78
C GLU A 190 20.59 -13.17 3.08
N VAL A 191 19.87 -12.32 3.83
CA VAL A 191 18.42 -12.41 4.07
C VAL A 191 17.67 -11.85 2.87
#